data_AF-A0A0C1FBL6-F1
#
_entry.id   AF-A0A0C1FBL6-F1
#
_cell.length_a   1.000
_cell.length_b   1.000
_cell.length_c   1.000
_cell.angle_alpha   90.00
_cell.angle_beta   90.00
_cell.angle_gamma   90.00
#
_symmetry.space_group_name_H-M   'P 1'
#
loop_
_entity.id
_entity.type
_entity.pdbx_description
1 polymer ?
#
loop_
_entity_poly.entity_id
_entity_poly.type
_entity_poly.pdbx_seq_one_letter_code
_entity_poly.pdbx_strand_id
1 'polypeptide(L)'
;MKQQIFDILQSGWNSVEIPFFTSISELPACVERKPGIYQIKTTTPISALSICEKRSDKAHCKFKIKITESLKLKSLTIPEDLENGYVVYTGHQKYLRQRCKEHFIGSNGTGCLNLFEIEEFRNYKWWFEYLEVEKFVGFEDSKLFRTYLEQLHRANIGWPILCSQ
;
A
#
# COMPACT_ATOMS: atom_id res chain seq x y z
N MET A 1 -7.02 -16.71 19.74
CA MET A 1 -5.78 -16.11 19.22
C MET A 1 -5.77 -16.03 17.69
N LYS A 2 -5.81 -17.15 16.93
CA LYS A 2 -5.91 -17.09 15.46
C LYS A 2 -7.16 -16.35 14.96
N GLN A 3 -8.34 -16.63 15.55
CA GLN A 3 -9.60 -15.97 15.19
C GLN A 3 -9.51 -14.44 15.34
N GLN A 4 -8.99 -13.97 16.49
CA GLN A 4 -8.78 -12.54 16.76
C GLN A 4 -7.90 -11.86 15.71
N ILE A 5 -6.84 -12.51 15.21
CA ILE A 5 -6.01 -11.95 14.14
C ILE A 5 -6.83 -11.79 12.87
N PHE A 6 -7.60 -12.81 12.48
CA PHE A 6 -8.47 -12.74 11.30
C PHE A 6 -9.53 -11.64 11.44
N ASP A 7 -10.17 -11.52 12.60
CA ASP A 7 -11.20 -10.52 12.85
C ASP A 7 -10.63 -9.09 12.69
N ILE A 8 -9.43 -8.85 13.23
CA ILE A 8 -8.71 -7.57 13.08
C ILE A 8 -8.31 -7.33 11.61
N LEU A 9 -7.82 -8.35 10.91
CA LEU A 9 -7.45 -8.24 9.50
C LEU A 9 -8.66 -7.99 8.59
N GLN A 10 -9.86 -8.43 8.97
CA GLN A 10 -11.07 -8.22 8.18
C GLN A 10 -11.70 -6.84 8.39
N SER A 11 -11.61 -6.26 9.59
CA SER A 11 -12.42 -5.09 9.95
C SER A 11 -11.68 -3.97 10.67
N GLY A 12 -10.46 -4.21 11.16
CA GLY A 12 -9.76 -3.28 12.04
C GLY A 12 -9.04 -2.12 11.35
N TRP A 13 -9.13 -2.02 10.02
CA TRP A 13 -8.32 -1.09 9.22
C TRP A 13 -8.72 0.36 9.49
N ASN A 14 -7.72 1.20 9.79
CA ASN A 14 -7.90 2.64 9.72
C ASN A 14 -7.73 3.04 8.25
N SER A 15 -8.68 3.76 7.67
CA SER A 15 -8.62 4.24 6.29
C SER A 15 -8.47 5.76 6.27
N VAL A 16 -7.48 6.25 5.52
CA VAL A 16 -7.17 7.68 5.44
C VAL A 16 -7.01 8.03 3.97
N GLU A 17 -7.86 8.94 3.48
CA GLU A 17 -7.68 9.54 2.16
C GLU A 17 -6.45 10.44 2.16
N ILE A 18 -5.60 10.28 1.16
CA ILE A 18 -4.33 10.98 1.03
C ILE A 18 -4.45 12.00 -0.09
N PRO A 19 -4.66 13.30 0.23
CA PRO A 19 -4.58 14.36 -0.78
C PRO A 19 -3.14 14.52 -1.27
N PHE A 20 -2.93 15.24 -2.36
CA PHE A 20 -1.58 15.64 -2.77
C PHE A 20 -0.92 16.47 -1.65
N PHE A 21 0.35 16.17 -1.37
CA PHE A 21 1.18 16.88 -0.39
C PHE A 21 2.63 16.92 -0.83
N THR A 22 3.45 17.74 -0.20
CA THR A 22 4.89 17.90 -0.54
C THR A 22 5.82 17.64 0.64
N SER A 23 5.30 17.65 1.86
CA SER A 23 6.04 17.43 3.11
C SER A 23 5.34 16.45 4.03
N ILE A 24 6.11 15.70 4.83
CA ILE A 24 5.59 14.79 5.86
C ILE A 24 4.74 15.50 6.93
N SER A 25 4.93 16.81 7.11
CA SER A 25 4.13 17.61 8.03
C SER A 25 2.68 17.75 7.59
N GLU A 26 2.41 17.64 6.29
CA GLU A 26 1.07 17.74 5.70
C GLU A 26 0.29 16.42 5.75
N LEU A 27 0.96 15.30 6.07
CA LEU A 27 0.27 14.02 6.23
C LEU A 27 -0.75 14.08 7.38
N PRO A 28 -1.95 13.47 7.22
CA PRO A 28 -2.94 13.41 8.26
C PRO A 28 -2.36 12.93 9.61
N ALA A 29 -2.70 13.63 10.69
CA ALA A 29 -2.10 13.38 12.01
C ALA A 29 -2.42 11.97 12.56
N CYS A 30 -3.55 11.39 12.14
CA CYS A 30 -3.95 10.02 12.49
C CYS A 30 -2.95 8.96 12.02
N VAL A 31 -2.18 9.21 10.94
CA VAL A 31 -1.11 8.30 10.52
C VAL A 31 0.10 8.54 11.42
N GLU A 32 0.16 7.78 12.50
CA GLU A 32 1.21 7.90 13.52
C GLU A 32 2.51 7.16 13.14
N ARG A 33 3.58 7.48 13.89
CA ARG A 33 4.90 6.84 13.73
C ARG A 33 4.96 5.49 14.47
N LYS A 34 4.02 4.60 14.18
CA LYS A 34 3.88 3.28 14.81
C LYS A 34 4.20 2.14 13.85
N PRO A 35 4.54 0.94 14.38
CA PRO A 35 4.71 -0.26 13.57
C PRO A 35 3.36 -0.82 13.13
N GLY A 36 3.32 -1.39 11.92
CA GLY A 36 2.10 -1.98 11.38
C GLY A 36 2.24 -2.57 10.00
N ILE A 37 1.10 -3.03 9.49
CA ILE A 37 0.90 -3.36 8.09
C ILE A 37 0.02 -2.29 7.43
N TYR A 38 0.13 -2.14 6.13
CA TYR A 38 -0.62 -1.16 5.36
C TYR A 38 -0.99 -1.69 3.98
N GLN A 39 -1.99 -1.06 3.39
CA GLN A 39 -2.37 -1.20 2.00
C GLN A 39 -2.64 0.15 1.37
N ILE A 40 -2.42 0.24 0.06
CA ILE A 40 -2.70 1.41 -0.74
C ILE A 40 -3.85 1.06 -1.66
N LYS A 41 -4.94 1.83 -1.51
CA LYS A 41 -6.16 1.70 -2.30
C LYS A 41 -6.28 2.91 -3.23
N THR A 42 -6.85 2.72 -4.41
CA THR A 42 -7.02 3.81 -5.38
C THR A 42 -8.23 3.61 -6.29
N THR A 43 -8.72 4.71 -6.87
CA THR A 43 -9.65 4.70 -8.02
C THR A 43 -8.93 4.88 -9.36
N THR A 44 -7.60 4.90 -9.39
CA THR A 44 -6.83 5.00 -10.65
C THR A 44 -7.03 3.74 -11.49
N PRO A 45 -7.50 3.83 -12.74
CA PRO A 45 -7.62 2.68 -13.62
C PRO A 45 -6.29 1.96 -13.86
N ILE A 46 -6.32 0.64 -14.03
CA ILE A 46 -5.14 -0.17 -14.35
C ILE A 46 -4.44 0.32 -15.63
N SER A 47 -5.22 0.79 -16.61
CA SER A 47 -4.70 1.40 -17.82
C SER A 47 -3.85 2.62 -17.51
N ALA A 48 -4.34 3.55 -16.67
CA ALA A 48 -3.59 4.72 -16.22
C ALA A 48 -2.37 4.35 -15.36
N LEU A 49 -2.47 3.37 -14.46
CA LEU A 49 -1.32 2.87 -13.68
C LEU A 49 -0.21 2.27 -14.57
N SER A 50 -0.58 1.78 -15.76
CA SER A 50 0.35 1.20 -16.73
C SER A 50 1.01 2.26 -17.64
N ILE A 51 0.47 3.48 -17.67
CA ILE A 51 1.04 4.64 -18.38
C ILE A 51 2.10 5.25 -17.46
N CYS A 52 3.30 4.69 -17.50
CA CYS A 52 4.47 5.31 -16.89
C CYS A 52 5.63 5.22 -17.87
N GLU A 53 5.66 6.16 -18.81
CA GLU A 53 6.80 6.32 -19.70
C GLU A 53 7.87 7.18 -19.00
N LYS A 54 8.88 6.49 -18.47
CA LYS A 54 10.16 7.01 -18.00
C LYS A 54 10.10 7.96 -16.79
N ARG A 55 10.26 7.38 -15.59
CA ARG A 55 10.88 8.11 -14.48
C ARG A 55 12.40 8.16 -14.67
N SER A 56 13.03 9.23 -14.21
CA SER A 56 14.48 9.46 -14.33
C SER A 56 15.36 8.46 -13.57
N ASP A 57 14.76 7.62 -12.73
CA ASP A 57 15.43 6.68 -11.84
C ASP A 57 15.13 5.20 -12.19
N LYS A 58 16.20 4.42 -12.38
CA LYS A 58 16.12 2.98 -12.70
C LYS A 58 15.42 2.14 -11.62
N ALA A 59 15.23 2.68 -10.41
CA ALA A 59 14.64 1.99 -9.28
C ALA A 59 13.10 2.09 -9.21
N HIS A 60 12.48 3.15 -9.76
CA HIS A 60 11.10 3.50 -9.42
C HIS A 60 10.05 3.33 -10.53
N CYS A 61 10.42 2.80 -11.70
CA CYS A 61 9.47 2.65 -12.80
C CYS A 61 9.48 1.26 -13.43
N LYS A 62 8.80 0.33 -12.77
CA LYS A 62 8.40 -0.97 -13.33
C LYS A 62 6.90 -1.24 -13.12
N PHE A 63 6.04 -0.22 -13.02
CA PHE A 63 4.60 -0.43 -12.81
C PHE A 63 3.99 -1.27 -13.93
N LYS A 64 4.24 -0.88 -15.19
CA LYS A 64 3.85 -1.69 -16.35
C LYS A 64 4.32 -3.15 -16.26
N ILE A 65 5.57 -3.39 -15.89
CA ILE A 65 6.11 -4.75 -15.74
C ILE A 65 5.42 -5.48 -14.59
N LYS A 66 5.32 -4.87 -13.41
CA LYS A 66 4.67 -5.47 -12.23
C LYS A 66 3.21 -5.80 -12.47
N ILE A 67 2.47 -4.89 -13.10
CA ILE A 67 1.07 -5.09 -13.49
C ILE A 67 0.99 -6.23 -14.50
N THR A 68 1.83 -6.21 -15.55
CA THR A 68 1.86 -7.28 -16.57
C THR A 68 2.13 -8.64 -15.95
N GLU A 69 3.14 -8.76 -15.07
CA GLU A 69 3.41 -10.01 -14.36
C GLU A 69 2.24 -10.39 -13.45
N SER A 70 1.65 -9.44 -12.71
CA SER A 70 0.53 -9.71 -11.80
C SER A 70 -0.69 -10.23 -12.54
N LEU A 71 -0.99 -9.65 -13.69
CA LEU A 71 -2.07 -10.10 -14.56
C LEU A 71 -1.84 -11.50 -15.15
N LYS A 72 -0.62 -12.05 -15.14
CA LYS A 72 -0.39 -13.47 -15.48
C LYS A 72 -0.92 -14.42 -14.41
N LEU A 73 -1.00 -13.98 -13.16
CA LEU A 73 -1.51 -14.74 -12.02
C LEU A 73 -3.05 -14.68 -11.88
N LYS A 74 -3.78 -14.28 -12.94
CA LYS A 74 -5.24 -13.97 -13.04
C LYS A 74 -6.17 -14.38 -11.90
N SER A 75 -6.10 -15.61 -11.40
CA SER A 75 -6.94 -16.11 -10.30
C SER A 75 -6.62 -15.51 -8.92
N LEU A 76 -5.47 -14.86 -8.76
CA LEU A 76 -4.99 -14.32 -7.49
C LEU A 76 -5.03 -12.79 -7.43
N THR A 77 -5.31 -12.08 -8.52
CA THR A 77 -5.29 -10.61 -8.53
C THR A 77 -6.56 -10.01 -7.94
N ILE A 78 -6.40 -8.89 -7.26
CA ILE A 78 -7.52 -8.08 -6.76
C ILE A 78 -8.21 -7.42 -7.96
N PRO A 79 -9.53 -7.59 -8.14
CA PRO A 79 -10.25 -6.98 -9.26
C PRO A 79 -10.26 -5.46 -9.14
N GLU A 80 -10.31 -4.78 -10.29
CA GLU A 80 -10.47 -3.33 -10.34
C GLU A 80 -11.88 -2.93 -9.87
N ASP A 81 -11.95 -1.94 -9.00
CA ASP A 81 -13.18 -1.28 -8.56
C ASP A 81 -12.93 0.23 -8.59
N LEU A 82 -13.50 0.92 -9.58
CA LEU A 82 -13.32 2.36 -9.78
C LEU A 82 -14.28 3.21 -8.93
N GLU A 83 -15.33 2.61 -8.38
CA GLU A 83 -16.34 3.29 -7.57
C GLU A 83 -15.89 3.38 -6.12
N ASN A 84 -15.52 2.24 -5.53
CA ASN A 84 -15.08 2.15 -4.14
C ASN A 84 -13.56 2.21 -3.99
N GLY A 85 -12.83 2.03 -5.08
CA GLY A 85 -11.39 1.85 -5.11
C GLY A 85 -10.98 0.41 -4.86
N TYR A 86 -9.76 0.05 -5.26
CA TYR A 86 -9.21 -1.30 -5.11
C TYR A 86 -7.76 -1.26 -4.61
N VAL A 87 -7.33 -2.34 -3.96
CA VAL A 87 -6.01 -2.43 -3.34
C VAL A 87 -4.96 -2.74 -4.41
N VAL A 88 -4.00 -1.84 -4.56
CA VAL A 88 -2.93 -1.95 -5.57
C VAL A 88 -1.57 -2.30 -4.97
N TYR A 89 -1.39 -2.10 -3.66
CA TYR A 89 -0.15 -2.41 -2.97
C TYR A 89 -0.42 -2.76 -1.51
N THR A 90 0.37 -3.67 -0.95
CA THR A 90 0.41 -4.00 0.48
C THR A 90 1.85 -4.09 0.96
N GLY A 91 2.08 -3.76 2.22
CA GLY A 91 3.39 -3.92 2.84
C GLY A 91 3.33 -3.81 4.35
N HIS A 92 4.50 -3.91 4.98
CA HIS A 92 4.67 -3.68 6.40
C HIS A 92 5.82 -2.74 6.72
N GLN A 93 5.76 -2.02 7.85
CA GLN A 93 6.87 -1.18 8.28
C GLN A 93 6.86 -0.91 9.80
N LYS A 94 8.03 -0.59 10.35
CA LYS A 94 8.22 -0.14 11.74
C LYS A 94 7.63 1.26 12.00
N TYR A 95 7.58 2.10 10.97
CA TYR A 95 7.09 3.48 11.03
C TYR A 95 6.14 3.76 9.87
N LEU A 96 4.84 3.58 10.11
CA LEU A 96 3.78 3.74 9.11
C LEU A 96 3.75 5.15 8.51
N ARG A 97 3.82 6.21 9.32
CA ARG A 97 3.87 7.60 8.83
C ARG A 97 4.98 7.85 7.82
N GLN A 98 6.19 7.41 8.13
CA GLN A 98 7.35 7.54 7.25
C GLN A 98 7.14 6.74 5.96
N ARG A 99 6.56 5.54 6.06
CA ARG A 99 6.27 4.69 4.89
C ARG A 99 5.21 5.29 3.98
N CYS A 100 4.15 5.86 4.56
CA CYS A 100 3.13 6.60 3.82
C CYS A 100 3.79 7.72 3.01
N LYS A 101 4.60 8.57 3.65
CA LYS A 101 5.38 9.61 2.97
C LYS A 101 6.18 9.07 1.78
N GLU A 102 6.95 8.01 2.01
CA GLU A 102 7.79 7.39 0.97
C GLU A 102 6.97 6.90 -0.23
N HIS A 103 5.81 6.28 0.00
CA HIS A 103 4.98 5.80 -1.10
C HIS A 103 4.35 6.91 -1.92
N PHE A 104 4.01 8.05 -1.33
CA PHE A 104 3.33 9.12 -2.03
C PHE A 104 4.27 10.16 -2.63
N ILE A 105 5.29 10.61 -1.91
CA ILE A 105 6.20 11.69 -2.35
C ILE A 105 7.68 11.26 -2.40
N GLY A 106 7.93 9.96 -2.27
CA GLY A 106 9.26 9.39 -2.51
C GLY A 106 10.24 9.59 -1.36
N SER A 107 11.42 8.99 -1.53
CA SER A 107 12.59 9.16 -0.67
C SER A 107 13.84 8.71 -1.43
N ASN A 108 15.00 9.24 -1.05
CA ASN A 108 16.26 8.87 -1.69
C ASN A 108 16.55 7.38 -1.47
N GLY A 109 16.50 6.58 -2.55
CA GLY A 109 17.05 5.21 -2.58
C GLY A 109 16.19 4.11 -1.95
N THR A 110 14.89 4.29 -1.74
CA THR A 110 14.01 3.21 -1.23
C THR A 110 13.13 2.65 -2.34
N GLY A 111 12.74 1.37 -2.27
CA GLY A 111 11.83 0.74 -3.26
C GLY A 111 10.37 1.20 -3.17
N CYS A 112 10.11 2.48 -2.89
CA CYS A 112 8.79 3.06 -2.72
C CYS A 112 8.11 3.42 -4.05
N LEU A 113 6.78 3.58 -4.02
CA LEU A 113 5.98 3.83 -5.22
C LEU A 113 6.11 5.27 -5.76
N ASN A 114 6.43 6.25 -4.91
CA ASN A 114 6.53 7.67 -5.26
C ASN A 114 5.34 8.22 -6.06
N LEU A 115 4.10 7.88 -5.70
CA LEU A 115 2.92 8.02 -6.55
C LEU A 115 2.72 9.42 -7.14
N PHE A 116 2.88 10.47 -6.34
CA PHE A 116 2.61 11.85 -6.75
C PHE A 116 3.72 12.51 -7.58
N GLU A 117 4.81 11.82 -7.84
CA GLU A 117 5.73 12.23 -8.91
C GLU A 117 5.05 12.19 -10.29
N ILE A 118 4.08 11.29 -10.47
CA ILE A 118 3.27 11.23 -11.69
C ILE A 118 2.07 12.15 -11.51
N GLU A 119 2.05 13.26 -12.25
CA GLU A 119 1.02 14.29 -12.09
C GLU A 119 -0.39 13.77 -12.33
N GLU A 120 -0.56 12.85 -13.29
CA GLU A 120 -1.84 12.23 -13.59
C GLU A 120 -2.44 11.50 -12.37
N PHE A 121 -1.59 10.89 -11.53
CA PHE A 121 -2.06 10.17 -10.34
C PHE A 121 -2.67 11.09 -9.29
N ARG A 122 -2.36 12.39 -9.32
CA ARG A 122 -2.93 13.39 -8.41
C ARG A 122 -4.42 13.65 -8.68
N ASN A 123 -4.95 13.23 -9.83
CA ASN A 123 -6.35 13.40 -10.21
C ASN A 123 -7.26 12.28 -9.70
N TYR A 124 -6.70 11.22 -9.12
CA TYR A 124 -7.44 10.08 -8.58
C TYR A 124 -7.43 10.08 -7.06
N LYS A 125 -8.39 9.36 -6.46
CA LYS A 125 -8.43 9.20 -5.01
C LYS A 125 -7.47 8.12 -4.58
N TRP A 126 -6.73 8.40 -3.51
CA TRP A 126 -5.81 7.45 -2.90
C TRP A 126 -6.09 7.33 -1.42
N TRP A 127 -6.02 6.11 -0.91
CA TRP A 127 -6.11 5.85 0.52
C TRP A 127 -4.89 5.10 1.00
N PHE A 128 -4.42 5.48 2.17
CA PHE A 128 -3.48 4.70 2.96
C PHE A 128 -4.26 4.05 4.09
N GLU A 129 -4.47 2.74 3.97
CA GLU A 129 -5.18 1.98 4.98
C GLU A 129 -4.17 1.19 5.81
N TYR A 130 -4.31 1.17 7.13
CA TYR A 130 -3.31 0.56 8.01
C TYR A 130 -3.88 -0.10 9.26
N LEU A 131 -3.09 -1.05 9.77
CA LEU A 131 -3.27 -1.72 11.05
C LEU A 131 -2.00 -1.57 11.87
N GLU A 132 -2.13 -1.02 13.07
CA GLU A 132 -1.03 -0.91 14.03
C GLU A 132 -0.87 -2.23 14.78
N VAL A 133 0.38 -2.64 15.03
CA VAL A 133 0.67 -3.91 15.73
C VAL A 133 0.03 -3.95 17.12
N GLU A 134 -0.11 -2.82 17.79
CA GLU A 134 -0.73 -2.73 19.12
C GLU A 134 -2.20 -3.19 19.15
N LYS A 135 -2.90 -3.21 18.01
CA LYS A 135 -4.26 -3.77 17.92
C LYS A 135 -4.28 -5.28 18.17
N PHE A 136 -3.15 -5.97 17.98
CA PHE A 136 -3.00 -7.40 18.18
C PHE A 136 -2.53 -7.69 19.62
N VAL A 137 -3.48 -7.68 20.57
CA VAL A 137 -3.20 -7.91 21.99
C VAL A 137 -2.44 -9.22 22.22
N GLY A 138 -1.36 -9.15 23.00
CA GLY A 138 -0.50 -10.30 23.30
C GLY A 138 0.60 -10.58 22.28
N PHE A 139 0.76 -9.71 21.28
CA PHE A 139 1.87 -9.79 20.32
C PHE A 139 2.80 -8.58 20.46
N GLU A 140 4.10 -8.84 20.45
CA GLU A 140 5.13 -7.81 20.39
C GLU A 140 5.50 -7.48 18.95
N ASP A 141 5.88 -6.22 18.71
CA ASP A 141 6.37 -5.80 17.40
C ASP A 141 7.65 -6.54 17.02
N SER A 142 7.61 -7.23 15.89
CA SER A 142 8.79 -7.77 15.24
C SER A 142 8.63 -7.72 13.72
N LYS A 143 9.75 -7.70 13.00
CA LYS A 143 9.71 -7.80 11.52
C LYS A 143 8.99 -9.08 11.10
N LEU A 144 9.28 -10.21 11.76
CA LEU A 144 8.66 -11.50 11.45
C LEU A 144 7.14 -11.44 11.63
N PHE A 145 6.65 -10.88 12.74
CA PHE A 145 5.22 -10.78 12.99
C PHE A 145 4.52 -9.90 11.96
N ARG A 146 5.10 -8.74 11.63
CA ARG A 146 4.59 -7.88 10.56
C ARG A 146 4.57 -8.57 9.18
N THR A 147 5.62 -9.33 8.85
CA THR A 147 5.65 -10.14 7.63
C THR A 147 4.55 -11.20 7.63
N TYR A 148 4.35 -11.90 8.76
CA TYR A 148 3.27 -12.87 8.90
C TYR A 148 1.89 -12.24 8.68
N LEU A 149 1.61 -11.10 9.31
CA LEU A 149 0.35 -10.37 9.14
C LEU A 149 0.12 -9.94 7.68
N GLU A 150 1.16 -9.40 7.01
CA GLU A 150 1.08 -9.02 5.60
C GLU A 150 0.79 -10.21 4.69
N GLN A 151 1.51 -11.33 4.86
CA GLN A 151 1.30 -12.52 4.02
C GLN A 151 -0.07 -13.15 4.28
N LEU A 152 -0.51 -13.18 5.55
CA LEU A 152 -1.85 -13.67 5.91
C LEU A 152 -2.94 -12.80 5.27
N HIS A 153 -2.75 -11.48 5.27
CA HIS A 153 -3.67 -10.56 4.62
C HIS A 153 -3.74 -10.78 3.11
N ARG A 154 -2.59 -10.92 2.43
CA ARG A 154 -2.54 -11.22 0.99
C ARG A 154 -3.22 -12.55 0.64
N ALA A 155 -3.09 -13.55 1.50
CA ALA A 155 -3.80 -14.82 1.31
C ALA A 155 -5.34 -14.66 1.34
N ASN A 156 -5.85 -13.64 2.03
CA ASN A 156 -7.28 -13.37 2.14
C ASN A 156 -7.81 -12.48 1.01
N ILE A 157 -7.07 -11.44 0.61
CA ILE A 157 -7.56 -10.44 -0.35
C ILE A 157 -7.07 -10.68 -1.78
N GLY A 158 -6.04 -11.52 -1.97
CA GLY A 158 -5.33 -11.67 -3.23
C GLY A 158 -4.02 -10.87 -3.29
N TRP A 159 -3.35 -10.95 -4.43
CA TRP A 159 -2.09 -10.29 -4.71
C TRP A 159 -2.31 -8.92 -5.37
N PRO A 160 -1.90 -7.82 -4.72
CA PRO A 160 -2.02 -6.49 -5.32
C PRO A 160 -1.07 -6.30 -6.50
N ILE A 161 -1.54 -5.61 -7.53
CA ILE A 161 -0.87 -5.52 -8.84
C ILE A 161 0.48 -4.77 -8.86
N LEU A 162 0.79 -3.98 -7.83
CA LEU A 162 2.07 -3.26 -7.70
C LEU A 162 3.05 -3.94 -6.71
N CYS A 163 2.64 -5.04 -6.06
CA CYS A 163 3.54 -5.88 -5.27
C CYS A 163 4.45 -6.69 -6.20
N SER A 164 5.70 -6.92 -5.78
CA SER A 164 6.53 -7.95 -6.42
C SER A 164 5.93 -9.32 -6.12
N GLN A 165 6.05 -10.25 -7.06
CA GLN A 165 5.75 -11.67 -6.87
C GLN A 165 6.96 -12.40 -6.31
#